data_AF-A0AAU1S618-F1
#
_entry.id   AF-A0AAU1S618-F1
#
_cell.length_a   1.000
_cell.length_b   1.000
_cell.length_c   1.000
_cell.angle_alpha   90.00
_cell.angle_beta   90.00
_cell.angle_gamma   90.00
#
_symmetry.space_group_name_H-M   'P 1'
#
loop_
_entity.id
_entity.type
_entity.pdbx_description
1 polymer ?
#
loop_
_entity_poly.entity_id
_entity_poly.type
_entity_poly.pdbx_seq_one_letter_code
_entity_poly.pdbx_strand_id
1 'polypeptide(L)'
;MSDAERERDGGRARLRAELLALGRGMDVPERDPERAGLTMAERVLAQIVVEAVPVPVPVPPGRLKRAGAWVRRRSRLLAAALSGVLVVLVLTPPVRATVVDWFDFGGVEVRYDPAAPAPERPGAPVPGCETPVTLSEAARRSGFRPVVPPALGAPEAVAVTGLPEGRSMVTLCWWENGRTVRLDEFMSRVDPYFMKQVREQPEWLTVDDGRGGRVDGLWFARPHVLRFGMVDGDGNRWTRSQRTAGPTLLWVKDDRLTLRLEGVDVRERARAVARSTLGRAGDR
;
A
#
# COMPACT_ATOMS: atom_id res chain seq x y z
N MET A 1 -6.44 19.97 -41.86
CA MET A 1 -5.45 18.90 -42.15
C MET A 1 -4.12 19.37 -41.62
N SER A 2 -3.62 18.66 -40.60
CA SER A 2 -2.38 18.98 -39.89
C SER A 2 -1.16 18.60 -40.75
N ASP A 3 -0.05 19.32 -40.62
CA ASP A 3 1.20 19.04 -41.36
C ASP A 3 1.68 17.58 -41.15
N ALA A 4 1.37 16.98 -40.00
CA ALA A 4 1.68 15.59 -39.69
C ALA A 4 0.90 14.57 -40.56
N GLU A 5 -0.28 14.93 -41.07
CA GLU A 5 -1.07 14.07 -41.96
C GLU A 5 -0.53 14.11 -43.40
N ARG A 6 -0.06 15.28 -43.85
CA ARG A 6 0.58 15.45 -45.17
C ARG A 6 1.90 14.68 -45.27
N GLU A 7 2.67 14.66 -44.19
CA GLU A 7 3.96 13.96 -44.15
C GLU A 7 3.80 12.43 -44.20
N ARG A 8 2.77 11.90 -43.53
CA ARG A 8 2.44 10.46 -43.56
C ARG A 8 1.93 9.99 -44.92
N ASP A 9 1.14 10.83 -45.61
CA ASP A 9 0.61 10.50 -46.93
C ASP A 9 1.72 10.52 -48.00
N GLY A 10 2.65 11.48 -47.90
CA GLY A 10 3.86 11.53 -48.73
C GLY A 10 4.74 10.29 -48.56
N GLY A 11 4.89 9.78 -47.33
CA GLY A 11 5.64 8.54 -47.04
C GLY A 11 5.05 7.29 -47.70
N ARG A 12 3.72 7.15 -47.72
CA ARG A 12 3.06 6.00 -48.39
C ARG A 12 3.17 6.09 -49.91
N ALA A 13 3.03 7.28 -50.48
CA ALA A 13 3.17 7.49 -51.91
C ALA A 13 4.58 7.12 -52.39
N ARG A 14 5.61 7.49 -51.61
CA ARG A 14 7.00 7.12 -51.89
C ARG A 14 7.23 5.62 -51.81
N LEU A 15 6.78 4.96 -50.75
CA LEU A 15 6.92 3.51 -50.59
C LEU A 15 6.24 2.75 -51.74
N ARG A 16 5.07 3.20 -52.16
CA ARG A 16 4.36 2.63 -53.32
C ARG A 16 5.16 2.79 -54.61
N ALA A 17 5.77 3.95 -54.83
CA ALA A 17 6.61 4.20 -56.00
C ALA A 17 7.87 3.31 -56.00
N GLU A 18 8.50 3.12 -54.84
CA GLU A 18 9.65 2.23 -54.67
C GLU A 18 9.30 0.75 -54.95
N LEU A 19 8.15 0.28 -54.46
CA LEU A 19 7.67 -1.09 -54.74
C LEU A 19 7.32 -1.30 -56.23
N LEU A 20 6.74 -0.29 -56.89
CA LEU A 20 6.46 -0.34 -58.32
C LEU A 20 7.73 -0.24 -59.18
N ALA A 21 8.77 0.44 -58.70
CA ALA A 21 10.08 0.44 -59.34
C ALA A 21 10.76 -0.94 -59.20
N LEU A 22 10.68 -1.54 -58.01
CA LEU A 22 11.21 -2.89 -57.77
C LEU A 22 10.50 -3.94 -58.63
N GLY A 23 9.17 -3.87 -58.73
CA GLY A 23 8.38 -4.76 -59.59
C GLY A 23 8.72 -4.65 -61.07
N ARG A 24 9.13 -3.47 -61.53
CA ARG A 24 9.58 -3.24 -62.92
C ARG A 24 11.03 -3.69 -63.18
N GLY A 25 11.83 -3.85 -62.12
CA GLY A 25 13.22 -4.33 -62.20
C GLY A 25 13.36 -5.85 -61.99
N MET A 26 12.27 -6.57 -61.71
CA MET A 26 12.29 -8.03 -61.64
C MET A 26 12.18 -8.59 -63.06
N ASP A 27 13.26 -9.22 -63.52
CA ASP A 27 13.25 -9.99 -64.77
C ASP A 27 12.35 -11.22 -64.59
N VAL A 28 11.23 -11.23 -65.28
CA VAL A 28 10.34 -12.40 -65.33
C VAL A 28 10.78 -13.23 -66.53
N PRO A 29 11.20 -14.50 -66.32
CA PRO A 29 11.61 -15.35 -67.43
C PRO A 29 10.51 -15.41 -68.48
N GLU A 30 10.89 -15.19 -69.74
CA GLU A 30 9.94 -15.13 -70.85
C GLU A 30 9.16 -16.43 -70.98
N ARG A 31 7.87 -16.31 -71.29
CA ARG A 31 6.92 -17.42 -71.29
C ARG A 31 7.24 -18.36 -72.45
N ASP A 32 7.98 -19.41 -72.15
CA ASP A 32 8.28 -20.50 -73.07
C ASP A 32 6.97 -21.02 -73.73
N PRO A 33 6.78 -20.85 -75.05
CA PRO A 33 5.53 -21.16 -75.74
C PRO A 33 5.19 -22.66 -75.70
N GLU A 34 6.17 -23.55 -75.55
CA GLU A 34 5.93 -25.00 -75.40
C GLU A 34 5.32 -25.35 -74.03
N ARG A 35 5.42 -24.46 -73.04
CA ARG A 35 4.92 -24.66 -71.67
C ARG A 35 3.67 -23.84 -71.37
N ALA A 36 3.01 -23.30 -72.41
CA ALA A 36 1.86 -22.41 -72.27
C ALA A 36 0.65 -23.04 -71.55
N GLY A 37 0.48 -24.37 -71.62
CA GLY A 37 -0.62 -25.12 -70.99
C GLY A 37 -0.39 -25.60 -69.55
N LEU A 38 0.84 -25.47 -69.02
CA LEU A 38 1.17 -25.95 -67.67
C LEU A 38 0.83 -24.92 -66.60
N THR A 39 0.28 -25.39 -65.48
CA THR A 39 0.09 -24.58 -64.27
C THR A 39 1.45 -24.15 -63.70
N MET A 40 1.49 -23.07 -62.91
CA MET A 40 2.75 -22.60 -62.30
C MET A 40 3.42 -23.69 -61.44
N ALA A 41 2.63 -24.54 -60.79
CA ALA A 41 3.14 -25.66 -60.00
C ALA A 41 3.88 -26.69 -60.85
N GLU A 42 3.33 -27.05 -62.03
CA GLU A 42 3.96 -28.00 -62.95
C GLU A 42 5.25 -27.47 -63.56
N ARG A 43 5.32 -26.15 -63.85
CA ARG A 43 6.55 -25.51 -64.33
C ARG A 43 7.66 -25.56 -63.29
N VAL A 44 7.32 -25.27 -62.02
CA VAL A 44 8.28 -25.34 -60.91
C VAL A 44 8.76 -26.77 -60.69
N LEU A 45 7.86 -27.75 -60.77
CA LEU A 45 8.24 -29.17 -60.67
C LEU A 45 9.15 -29.61 -61.81
N ALA A 46 8.86 -29.21 -63.05
CA ALA A 46 9.72 -29.49 -64.19
C ALA A 46 11.11 -28.85 -64.04
N GLN A 47 11.18 -27.61 -63.56
CA GLN A 47 12.45 -26.93 -63.28
C GLN A 47 13.26 -27.65 -62.20
N ILE A 48 12.62 -28.07 -61.10
CA ILE A 48 13.27 -28.80 -59.99
C ILE A 48 13.84 -30.14 -60.46
N VAL A 49 13.12 -30.84 -61.35
CA VAL A 49 13.59 -32.12 -61.92
C VAL A 49 14.78 -31.92 -62.86
N VAL A 50 14.75 -30.86 -63.70
CA VAL A 50 15.85 -30.54 -64.63
C VAL A 50 17.09 -30.04 -63.89
N GLU A 51 16.93 -29.26 -62.83
CA GLU A 51 18.05 -28.71 -62.05
C GLU A 51 18.67 -29.72 -61.07
N ALA A 52 18.11 -30.93 -60.96
CA ALA A 52 18.62 -32.01 -60.08
C ALA A 52 19.05 -31.49 -58.69
N VAL A 53 18.27 -30.59 -58.11
CA VAL A 53 18.55 -30.02 -56.80
C VAL A 53 18.49 -31.17 -55.77
N PRO A 54 19.54 -31.41 -54.98
CA PRO A 54 19.56 -32.54 -54.06
C PRO A 54 18.40 -32.42 -53.07
N VAL A 55 17.52 -33.43 -53.08
CA VAL A 55 16.40 -33.54 -52.15
C VAL A 55 17.00 -33.68 -50.74
N PRO A 56 16.65 -32.79 -49.78
CA PRO A 56 17.18 -32.91 -48.43
C PRO A 56 16.70 -34.22 -47.81
N VAL A 57 17.62 -35.16 -47.65
CA VAL A 57 17.38 -36.42 -46.94
C VAL A 57 16.95 -36.06 -45.51
N PRO A 58 15.80 -36.54 -45.00
CA PRO A 58 15.39 -36.26 -43.64
C PRO A 58 16.36 -36.94 -42.67
N VAL A 59 17.32 -36.17 -42.18
CA VAL A 59 18.23 -36.62 -41.11
C VAL A 59 17.36 -36.83 -39.86
N PRO A 60 17.30 -38.05 -39.30
CA PRO A 60 16.50 -38.29 -38.11
C PRO A 60 17.00 -37.34 -37.00
N PRO A 61 16.11 -36.62 -36.31
CA PRO A 61 16.54 -35.66 -35.30
C PRO A 61 17.36 -36.40 -34.25
N GLY A 62 18.60 -35.94 -34.05
CA GLY A 62 19.53 -36.49 -33.06
C GLY A 62 18.88 -36.58 -31.69
N ARG A 63 19.31 -37.57 -30.88
CA ARG A 63 18.72 -37.91 -29.57
C ARG A 63 18.52 -36.68 -28.66
N LEU A 64 19.39 -35.68 -28.78
CA LEU A 64 19.34 -34.41 -28.05
C LEU A 64 18.15 -33.50 -28.43
N LYS A 65 17.74 -33.44 -29.71
CA LYS A 65 16.56 -32.65 -30.14
C LYS A 65 15.25 -33.29 -29.68
N ARG A 66 15.20 -34.63 -29.64
CA ARG A 66 14.07 -35.40 -29.08
C ARG A 66 13.96 -35.24 -27.56
N ALA A 67 15.09 -35.27 -26.84
CA ALA A 67 15.14 -34.96 -25.42
C ALA A 67 14.64 -33.52 -25.13
N GLY A 68 15.08 -32.53 -25.92
CA GLY A 68 14.62 -31.14 -25.77
C GLY A 68 13.12 -30.94 -26.04
N ALA A 69 12.54 -31.66 -26.99
CA ALA A 69 11.09 -31.64 -27.23
C ALA A 69 10.30 -32.30 -26.08
N TRP A 70 10.82 -33.41 -25.54
CA TRP A 70 10.22 -34.13 -24.42
C TRP A 70 10.28 -33.33 -23.11
N VAL A 71 11.43 -32.71 -22.81
CA VAL A 71 11.61 -31.80 -21.67
C VAL A 71 10.67 -30.59 -21.79
N ARG A 72 10.51 -30.01 -22.98
CA ARG A 72 9.56 -28.90 -23.21
C ARG A 72 8.09 -29.29 -23.06
N ARG A 73 7.71 -30.52 -23.42
CA ARG A 73 6.35 -31.03 -23.17
C ARG A 73 6.13 -31.28 -21.68
N ARG A 74 7.12 -31.86 -21.01
CA ARG A 74 7.04 -32.17 -19.58
C ARG A 74 7.08 -30.91 -18.72
N SER A 75 7.81 -29.87 -19.13
CA SER A 75 7.78 -28.56 -18.48
C SER A 75 6.44 -27.85 -18.66
N ARG A 76 5.79 -27.99 -19.83
CA ARG A 76 4.43 -27.47 -20.04
C ARG A 76 3.39 -28.18 -19.17
N LEU A 77 3.50 -29.51 -19.02
CA LEU A 77 2.63 -30.27 -18.12
C LEU A 77 2.88 -29.93 -16.64
N LEU A 78 4.13 -29.77 -16.24
CA LEU A 78 4.49 -29.33 -14.90
C LEU A 78 4.00 -27.91 -14.63
N ALA A 79 4.16 -26.99 -15.59
CA ALA A 79 3.63 -25.64 -15.48
C ALA A 79 2.10 -25.66 -15.37
N ALA A 80 1.40 -26.45 -16.20
CA ALA A 80 -0.05 -26.57 -16.12
C ALA A 80 -0.53 -27.17 -14.78
N ALA A 81 0.17 -28.20 -14.28
CA ALA A 81 -0.12 -28.80 -12.97
C ALA A 81 0.15 -27.82 -11.83
N LEU A 82 1.27 -27.10 -11.87
CA LEU A 82 1.62 -26.08 -10.88
C LEU A 82 0.61 -24.92 -10.90
N SER A 83 0.20 -24.47 -12.08
CA SER A 83 -0.85 -23.46 -12.25
C SER A 83 -2.20 -23.97 -11.73
N GLY A 84 -2.55 -25.23 -11.99
CA GLY A 84 -3.77 -25.84 -11.45
C GLY A 84 -3.75 -25.93 -9.93
N VAL A 85 -2.62 -26.36 -9.35
CA VAL A 85 -2.41 -26.38 -7.89
C VAL A 85 -2.46 -24.98 -7.31
N LEU A 86 -1.86 -23.97 -7.97
CA LEU A 86 -1.98 -22.55 -7.58
C LEU A 86 -3.43 -22.06 -7.62
N VAL A 87 -4.19 -22.39 -8.65
CA VAL A 87 -5.61 -22.01 -8.76
C VAL A 87 -6.44 -22.67 -7.66
N VAL A 88 -6.22 -23.95 -7.37
CA VAL A 88 -6.87 -24.66 -6.26
C VAL A 88 -6.47 -24.08 -4.90
N LEU A 89 -5.20 -23.73 -4.69
CA LEU A 89 -4.72 -23.03 -3.49
C LEU A 89 -5.37 -21.66 -3.31
N VAL A 90 -5.58 -20.89 -4.39
CA VAL A 90 -6.25 -19.58 -4.36
C VAL A 90 -7.75 -19.71 -4.04
N LEU A 91 -8.37 -20.81 -4.48
CA LEU A 91 -9.81 -21.09 -4.32
C LEU A 91 -10.14 -21.88 -3.03
N THR A 92 -9.14 -22.40 -2.30
CA THR A 92 -9.36 -23.14 -1.06
C THR A 92 -9.31 -22.20 0.16
N PRO A 93 -10.41 -22.08 0.94
CA PRO A 93 -10.52 -21.12 2.05
C PRO A 93 -9.44 -21.15 3.14
N PRO A 94 -8.90 -22.32 3.59
CA PRO A 94 -8.00 -22.34 4.74
C PRO A 94 -6.57 -21.85 4.45
N VAL A 95 -6.10 -21.84 3.19
CA VAL A 95 -4.73 -21.40 2.84
C VAL A 95 -4.64 -19.88 2.59
N ARG A 96 -5.78 -19.23 2.28
CA ARG A 96 -5.87 -17.76 2.28
C ARG A 96 -5.51 -17.16 3.64
N ALA A 97 -5.73 -17.86 4.73
CA ALA A 97 -5.44 -17.33 6.07
C ALA A 97 -3.93 -17.24 6.37
N THR A 98 -3.07 -18.02 5.70
CA THR A 98 -1.63 -18.10 6.04
C THR A 98 -0.70 -17.38 5.05
N VAL A 99 -1.14 -17.14 3.80
CA VAL A 99 -0.34 -16.38 2.82
C VAL A 99 -0.60 -14.87 2.92
N VAL A 100 -1.74 -14.46 3.50
CA VAL A 100 -2.03 -13.06 3.83
C VAL A 100 -1.03 -12.49 4.85
N ASP A 101 -0.40 -13.34 5.66
CA ASP A 101 0.60 -12.91 6.64
C ASP A 101 1.98 -12.56 6.03
N TRP A 102 2.24 -12.90 4.76
CA TRP A 102 3.55 -12.64 4.13
C TRP A 102 3.50 -11.60 2.99
N PHE A 103 2.32 -11.38 2.40
CA PHE A 103 2.07 -10.28 1.47
C PHE A 103 0.94 -9.40 2.01
N ASP A 104 1.26 -8.58 3.01
CA ASP A 104 0.35 -7.58 3.58
C ASP A 104 0.23 -6.34 2.64
N PHE A 105 -0.16 -6.63 1.40
CA PHE A 105 -0.70 -5.69 0.42
C PHE A 105 -2.13 -6.12 0.10
N GLY A 106 -3.03 -6.08 1.10
CA GLY A 106 -4.41 -6.46 0.89
C GLY A 106 -5.34 -6.00 2.02
N GLY A 107 -6.26 -5.09 1.70
CA GLY A 107 -7.50 -4.92 2.46
C GLY A 107 -7.60 -3.66 3.31
N VAL A 108 -7.49 -2.47 2.70
CA VAL A 108 -8.11 -1.28 3.31
C VAL A 108 -9.62 -1.43 3.17
N GLU A 109 -10.28 -2.02 4.18
CA GLU A 109 -11.73 -2.00 4.27
C GLU A 109 -12.17 -0.59 4.70
N VAL A 110 -12.38 0.30 3.74
CA VAL A 110 -13.11 1.54 4.01
C VAL A 110 -14.59 1.17 4.16
N ARG A 111 -14.97 0.67 5.33
CA ARG A 111 -16.39 0.57 5.70
C ARG A 111 -16.91 1.99 5.86
N TYR A 112 -17.77 2.41 4.94
CA TYR A 112 -18.62 3.57 5.16
C TYR A 112 -19.62 3.18 6.23
N ASP A 113 -19.42 3.70 7.44
CA ASP A 113 -20.42 3.64 8.49
C ASP A 113 -21.31 4.90 8.38
N PRO A 114 -22.53 4.80 7.84
CA PRO A 114 -23.46 5.93 7.76
C PRO A 114 -23.93 6.43 9.12
N ALA A 115 -23.69 5.68 10.21
CA ALA A 115 -23.95 6.11 11.59
C ALA A 115 -22.73 6.79 12.23
N ALA A 116 -21.57 6.84 11.57
CA ALA A 116 -20.42 7.56 12.08
C ALA A 116 -20.77 9.06 12.19
N PRO A 117 -20.49 9.71 13.33
CA PRO A 117 -20.72 11.14 13.48
C PRO A 117 -20.06 11.92 12.34
N ALA A 118 -20.78 12.90 11.80
CA ALA A 118 -20.24 13.78 10.77
C ALA A 118 -18.90 14.36 11.25
N PRO A 119 -17.85 14.38 10.41
CA PRO A 119 -16.57 14.96 10.80
C PRO A 119 -16.78 16.41 11.22
N GLU A 120 -16.35 16.76 12.43
CA GLU A 120 -16.35 18.14 12.92
C GLU A 120 -15.57 19.04 11.95
N ARG A 121 -16.00 20.30 11.77
CA ARG A 121 -15.30 21.24 10.88
C ARG A 121 -13.83 21.35 11.28
N PRO A 122 -12.91 21.44 10.30
CA PRO A 122 -11.51 21.67 10.61
C PRO A 122 -11.29 22.93 11.45
N GLY A 123 -10.52 22.79 12.54
CA GLY A 123 -10.18 23.91 13.43
C GLY A 123 -11.18 24.18 14.56
N ALA A 124 -12.06 23.24 14.90
CA ALA A 124 -12.85 23.34 16.12
C ALA A 124 -11.95 23.46 17.37
N PRO A 125 -12.38 24.19 18.42
CA PRO A 125 -11.62 24.28 19.67
C PRO A 125 -11.37 22.91 20.30
N VAL A 126 -10.23 22.75 20.98
CA VAL A 126 -9.93 21.52 21.70
C VAL A 126 -10.97 21.32 22.82
N PRO A 127 -11.67 20.17 22.82
CA PRO A 127 -12.69 19.86 23.82
C PRO A 127 -12.09 19.72 25.22
N GLY A 128 -12.83 20.15 26.24
CA GLY A 128 -12.50 19.86 27.63
C GLY A 128 -12.71 18.39 28.00
N CYS A 129 -12.47 18.09 29.28
CA CYS A 129 -12.77 16.80 29.89
C CYS A 129 -14.18 16.88 30.47
N GLU A 130 -15.13 16.24 29.81
CA GLU A 130 -16.50 16.13 30.30
C GLU A 130 -16.55 15.10 31.45
N THR A 131 -17.38 15.35 32.48
CA THR A 131 -17.55 14.46 33.66
C THR A 131 -16.23 14.05 34.34
N PRO A 132 -15.54 14.99 35.01
CA PRO A 132 -14.24 14.73 35.60
C PRO A 132 -14.30 13.69 36.72
N VAL A 133 -13.29 12.82 36.76
CA VAL A 133 -13.00 11.83 37.79
C VAL A 133 -11.59 12.04 38.36
N THR A 134 -11.25 11.38 39.46
CA THR A 134 -9.88 11.39 39.98
C THR A 134 -8.96 10.50 39.14
N LEU A 135 -7.64 10.75 39.17
CA LEU A 135 -6.65 9.84 38.55
C LEU A 135 -6.77 8.40 39.05
N SER A 136 -7.06 8.22 40.35
CA SER A 136 -7.24 6.88 40.94
C SER A 136 -8.47 6.16 40.40
N GLU A 137 -9.56 6.89 40.18
CA GLU A 137 -10.78 6.34 39.59
C GLU A 137 -10.59 6.07 38.11
N ALA A 138 -9.86 6.95 37.41
CA ALA A 138 -9.50 6.72 36.02
C ALA A 138 -8.72 5.41 35.86
N ALA A 139 -7.72 5.18 36.73
CA ALA A 139 -6.95 3.94 36.72
C ALA A 139 -7.77 2.68 36.99
N ARG A 140 -8.75 2.76 37.91
CA ARG A 140 -9.65 1.64 38.19
C ARG A 140 -10.55 1.32 37.01
N ARG A 141 -11.15 2.35 36.38
CA ARG A 141 -12.08 2.18 35.26
C ARG A 141 -11.39 1.74 33.98
N SER A 142 -10.19 2.27 33.71
CA SER A 142 -9.48 2.00 32.47
C SER A 142 -8.63 0.73 32.52
N GLY A 143 -8.31 0.22 33.72
CA GLY A 143 -7.44 -0.93 33.92
C GLY A 143 -5.95 -0.61 33.74
N PHE A 144 -5.57 0.67 33.60
CA PHE A 144 -4.16 1.09 33.51
C PHE A 144 -3.93 2.42 34.23
N ARG A 145 -2.72 2.66 34.73
CA ARG A 145 -2.38 3.93 35.39
C ARG A 145 -2.18 5.03 34.33
N PRO A 146 -2.96 6.13 34.35
CA PRO A 146 -2.76 7.24 33.42
C PRO A 146 -1.37 7.87 33.58
N VAL A 147 -0.80 8.35 32.48
CA VAL A 147 0.52 8.97 32.41
C VAL A 147 0.39 10.49 32.36
N VAL A 148 0.59 11.13 33.51
CA VAL A 148 0.62 12.59 33.61
C VAL A 148 2.00 13.10 33.14
N PRO A 149 2.11 13.91 32.06
CA PRO A 149 3.38 14.48 31.64
C PRO A 149 3.87 15.53 32.68
N PRO A 150 5.04 15.35 33.30
CA PRO A 150 5.58 16.32 34.25
C PRO A 150 5.71 17.75 33.68
N ALA A 151 5.92 17.88 32.36
CA ALA A 151 6.05 19.17 31.69
C ALA A 151 4.75 19.98 31.62
N LEU A 152 3.60 19.37 31.92
CA LEU A 152 2.28 20.02 32.02
C LEU A 152 1.80 20.15 33.47
N GLY A 153 2.42 19.45 34.43
CA GLY A 153 1.98 19.44 35.82
C GLY A 153 0.70 18.63 36.04
N ALA A 154 0.03 18.86 37.17
CA ALA A 154 -1.20 18.16 37.52
C ALA A 154 -2.36 18.60 36.59
N PRO A 155 -3.16 17.66 36.05
CA PRO A 155 -4.29 18.00 35.19
C PRO A 155 -5.43 18.62 36.00
N GLU A 156 -6.10 19.60 35.40
CA GLU A 156 -7.29 20.26 35.93
C GLU A 156 -8.50 19.33 35.89
N ALA A 157 -8.54 18.41 34.93
CA ALA A 157 -9.58 17.41 34.81
C ALA A 157 -9.07 16.12 34.17
N VAL A 158 -9.67 15.00 34.58
CA VAL A 158 -9.43 13.67 34.01
C VAL A 158 -10.77 13.04 33.69
N ALA A 159 -10.93 12.45 32.51
CA ALA A 159 -12.15 11.77 32.10
C ALA A 159 -11.83 10.35 31.61
N VAL A 160 -12.82 9.45 31.70
CA VAL A 160 -12.73 8.12 31.10
C VAL A 160 -13.89 7.93 30.15
N THR A 161 -13.58 7.55 28.91
CA THR A 161 -14.57 7.22 27.90
C THR A 161 -14.51 5.73 27.60
N GLY A 162 -15.64 5.04 27.75
CA GLY A 162 -15.78 3.66 27.31
C GLY A 162 -15.71 3.55 25.80
N LEU A 163 -15.00 2.53 25.31
CA LEU A 163 -14.84 2.19 23.90
C LEU A 163 -15.46 0.81 23.63
N PRO A 164 -15.74 0.45 22.37
CA PRO A 164 -16.24 -0.87 22.01
C PRO A 164 -15.36 -2.00 22.55
N GLU A 165 -15.97 -3.17 22.80
CA GLU A 165 -15.30 -4.38 23.35
C GLU A 165 -14.68 -4.16 24.74
N GLY A 166 -15.30 -3.32 25.58
CA GLY A 166 -14.86 -3.11 26.96
C GLY A 166 -13.56 -2.31 27.10
N ARG A 167 -13.07 -1.74 26.01
CA ARG A 167 -11.88 -0.86 26.00
C ARG A 167 -12.20 0.48 26.67
N SER A 168 -11.15 1.21 27.05
CA SER A 168 -11.28 2.53 27.67
C SER A 168 -10.23 3.49 27.15
N MET A 169 -10.61 4.76 27.04
CA MET A 169 -9.71 5.88 26.80
C MET A 169 -9.69 6.76 28.04
N VAL A 170 -8.49 7.14 28.48
CA VAL A 170 -8.33 8.17 29.52
C VAL A 170 -7.98 9.49 28.85
N THR A 171 -8.66 10.55 29.24
CA THR A 171 -8.36 11.92 28.78
C THR A 171 -7.91 12.75 29.97
N LEU A 172 -6.80 13.46 29.80
CA LEU A 172 -6.30 14.46 30.74
C LEU A 172 -6.37 15.84 30.09
N CYS A 173 -6.83 16.84 30.81
CA CYS A 173 -7.01 18.19 30.29
C CYS A 173 -6.32 19.23 31.17
N TRP A 174 -5.68 20.19 30.51
CA TRP A 174 -5.07 21.37 31.10
C TRP A 174 -5.54 22.66 30.45
N TRP A 175 -5.36 23.77 31.14
CA TRP A 175 -5.53 25.11 30.59
C TRP A 175 -4.18 25.86 30.56
N GLU A 176 -3.59 25.98 29.36
CA GLU A 176 -2.29 26.64 29.17
C GLU A 176 -2.45 27.79 28.16
N ASN A 177 -1.99 28.99 28.50
CA ASN A 177 -2.00 30.15 27.60
C ASN A 177 -3.36 30.46 26.95
N GLY A 178 -4.45 30.33 27.73
CA GLY A 178 -5.81 30.61 27.25
C GLY A 178 -6.40 29.55 26.33
N ARG A 179 -5.81 28.35 26.28
CA ARG A 179 -6.26 27.24 25.43
C ARG A 179 -6.28 25.93 26.21
N THR A 180 -7.19 25.05 25.83
CA THR A 180 -7.22 23.67 26.34
C THR A 180 -6.07 22.87 25.73
N VAL A 181 -5.25 22.26 26.57
CA VAL A 181 -4.31 21.20 26.20
C VAL A 181 -4.93 19.88 26.62
N ARG A 182 -4.95 18.90 25.73
CA ARG A 182 -5.61 17.61 25.95
C ARG A 182 -4.67 16.47 25.61
N LEU A 183 -4.59 15.49 26.50
CA LEU A 183 -3.86 14.23 26.29
C LEU A 183 -4.85 13.07 26.35
N ASP A 184 -5.00 12.33 25.26
CA ASP A 184 -5.73 11.07 25.26
C ASP A 184 -4.76 9.88 25.32
N GLU A 185 -5.09 8.89 26.14
CA GLU A 185 -4.31 7.68 26.37
C GLU A 185 -5.11 6.42 26.05
N PHE A 186 -4.49 5.50 25.29
CA PHE A 186 -5.08 4.26 24.81
C PHE A 186 -4.17 3.08 25.09
N MET A 187 -4.67 2.04 25.77
CA MET A 187 -3.96 0.76 25.93
C MET A 187 -4.08 -0.09 24.65
N SER A 188 -3.52 0.43 23.57
CA SER A 188 -3.43 -0.20 22.27
C SER A 188 -2.28 0.46 21.51
N ARG A 189 -1.68 -0.29 20.60
CA ARG A 189 -0.67 0.24 19.67
C ARG A 189 -1.36 0.89 18.48
N VAL A 190 -0.71 1.88 17.88
CA VAL A 190 -1.09 2.39 16.55
C VAL A 190 -0.85 1.29 15.53
N ASP A 191 -1.84 1.02 14.68
CA ASP A 191 -1.68 0.10 13.55
C ASP A 191 -0.61 0.67 12.58
N PRO A 192 0.48 -0.07 12.28
CA PRO A 192 1.50 0.38 11.34
C PRO A 192 0.96 0.78 9.95
N TYR A 193 -0.18 0.24 9.54
CA TYR A 193 -0.81 0.55 8.25
C TYR A 193 -1.63 1.84 8.25
N PHE A 194 -1.92 2.41 9.43
CA PHE A 194 -2.72 3.63 9.55
C PHE A 194 -2.14 4.80 8.74
N MET A 195 -0.82 4.94 8.70
CA MET A 195 -0.15 6.01 7.95
C MET A 195 -0.42 5.97 6.44
N LYS A 196 -0.79 4.81 5.88
CA LYS A 196 -1.17 4.70 4.47
C LYS A 196 -2.58 5.26 4.20
N GLN A 197 -3.37 5.48 5.25
CA GLN A 197 -4.79 5.85 5.16
C GLN A 197 -5.05 7.31 5.52
N VAL A 198 -4.08 8.01 6.11
CA VAL A 198 -4.21 9.44 6.42
C VAL A 198 -4.08 10.29 5.16
N ARG A 199 -4.96 11.28 5.04
CA ARG A 199 -4.87 12.29 3.97
C ARG A 199 -3.72 13.26 4.21
N GLU A 200 -3.49 13.60 5.46
CA GLU A 200 -2.41 14.49 5.90
C GLU A 200 -1.25 13.64 6.40
N GLN A 201 -0.13 13.69 5.69
CA GLN A 201 1.06 12.93 6.06
C GLN A 201 1.73 13.58 7.29
N PRO A 202 1.96 12.82 8.37
CA PRO A 202 2.66 13.35 9.53
C PRO A 202 4.15 13.51 9.25
N GLU A 203 4.75 14.43 9.99
CA GLU A 203 6.19 14.49 10.15
C GLU A 203 6.63 13.50 11.23
N TRP A 204 7.63 12.69 10.94
CA TRP A 204 8.26 11.84 11.95
C TRP A 204 9.03 12.70 12.96
N LEU A 205 8.79 12.42 14.24
CA LEU A 205 9.42 13.09 15.35
C LEU A 205 10.07 12.07 16.27
N THR A 206 11.39 12.03 16.28
CA THR A 206 12.11 11.23 17.26
C THR A 206 12.01 11.88 18.65
N VAL A 207 11.55 11.13 19.64
CA VAL A 207 11.51 11.55 21.04
C VAL A 207 12.48 10.70 21.83
N ASP A 208 13.59 11.31 22.25
CA ASP A 208 14.59 10.65 23.09
C ASP A 208 14.04 10.45 24.51
N ASP A 209 14.26 9.28 25.10
CA ASP A 209 13.83 8.94 26.46
C ASP A 209 14.76 9.46 27.56
N GLY A 210 15.86 10.13 27.18
CA GLY A 210 16.90 10.64 28.08
C GLY A 210 17.84 9.57 28.63
N ARG A 211 17.71 8.31 28.21
CA ARG A 211 18.50 7.13 28.63
C ARG A 211 19.21 6.42 27.46
N GLY A 212 19.16 7.01 26.28
CA GLY A 212 19.73 6.46 25.05
C GLY A 212 18.73 5.66 24.21
N GLY A 213 17.49 5.50 24.68
CA GLY A 213 16.36 5.00 23.90
C GLY A 213 15.62 6.12 23.16
N ARG A 214 14.85 5.72 22.16
CA ARG A 214 14.08 6.62 21.29
C ARG A 214 12.73 5.99 21.02
N VAL A 215 11.70 6.83 21.01
CA VAL A 215 10.39 6.47 20.45
C VAL A 215 10.09 7.38 19.27
N ASP A 216 9.47 6.83 18.25
CA ASP A 216 8.99 7.61 17.13
C ASP A 216 7.59 8.16 17.43
N GLY A 217 7.42 9.44 17.11
CA GLY A 217 6.14 10.14 17.15
C GLY A 217 5.72 10.62 15.77
N LEU A 218 4.42 10.81 15.61
CA LEU A 218 3.79 11.34 14.40
C LEU A 218 3.25 12.74 14.71
N TRP A 219 3.86 13.75 14.12
CA TRP A 219 3.46 15.15 14.25
C TRP A 219 2.60 15.56 13.06
N PHE A 220 1.38 16.03 13.36
CA PHE A 220 0.48 16.58 12.37
C PHE A 220 0.37 18.07 12.59
N ALA A 221 1.01 18.88 11.75
CA ALA A 221 1.06 20.32 11.92
C ALA A 221 -0.27 21.03 11.61
N ARG A 222 -1.07 20.46 10.70
CA ARG A 222 -2.34 21.06 10.25
C ARG A 222 -3.53 20.37 10.90
N PRO A 223 -4.66 21.08 11.08
CA PRO A 223 -5.86 20.42 11.53
C PRO A 223 -6.29 19.30 10.57
N HIS A 224 -6.62 18.14 11.11
CA HIS A 224 -6.88 16.94 10.31
C HIS A 224 -7.86 16.01 11.02
N VAL A 225 -8.69 15.31 10.23
CA VAL A 225 -9.57 14.25 10.73
C VAL A 225 -8.74 12.98 10.83
N LEU A 226 -8.63 12.44 12.04
CA LEU A 226 -7.87 11.23 12.30
C LEU A 226 -8.78 10.03 12.43
N ARG A 227 -8.54 8.99 11.62
CA ARG A 227 -9.19 7.69 11.79
C ARG A 227 -8.13 6.62 12.01
N PHE A 228 -7.81 6.32 13.26
CA PHE A 228 -6.74 5.39 13.60
C PHE A 228 -7.17 3.95 13.45
N GLY A 229 -6.35 3.16 12.75
CA GLY A 229 -6.27 1.74 13.04
C GLY A 229 -5.50 1.55 14.35
N MET A 230 -5.99 0.67 15.21
CA MET A 230 -5.40 0.33 16.50
C MET A 230 -5.27 -1.19 16.59
N VAL A 231 -4.27 -1.66 17.33
CA VAL A 231 -4.03 -3.08 17.59
C VAL A 231 -3.98 -3.28 19.11
N ASP A 232 -4.81 -4.19 19.62
CA ASP A 232 -4.81 -4.53 21.04
C ASP A 232 -3.73 -5.56 21.42
N GLY A 233 -3.73 -6.00 22.68
CA GLY A 233 -2.77 -6.98 23.21
C GLY A 233 -2.91 -8.38 22.60
N ASP A 234 -4.11 -8.72 22.12
CA ASP A 234 -4.42 -10.00 21.47
C ASP A 234 -4.19 -9.96 19.95
N GLY A 235 -3.83 -8.78 19.41
CA GLY A 235 -3.56 -8.56 18.00
C GLY A 235 -4.80 -8.18 17.18
N ASN A 236 -5.96 -7.97 17.82
CA ASN A 236 -7.17 -7.59 17.09
C ASN A 236 -7.07 -6.15 16.62
N ARG A 237 -7.37 -5.95 15.33
CA ARG A 237 -7.42 -4.62 14.70
C ARG A 237 -8.78 -4.00 14.91
N TRP A 238 -8.81 -2.73 15.27
CA TRP A 238 -10.04 -1.96 15.37
C TRP A 238 -9.80 -0.52 14.93
N THR A 239 -10.86 0.15 14.48
CA THR A 239 -10.76 1.50 13.93
C THR A 239 -11.44 2.51 14.85
N ARG A 240 -10.74 3.60 15.18
CA ARG A 240 -11.30 4.74 15.90
C ARG A 240 -11.40 5.94 14.98
N SER A 241 -12.62 6.36 14.64
CA SER A 241 -12.85 7.65 13.99
C SER A 241 -12.79 8.77 15.02
N GLN A 242 -11.80 9.66 14.95
CA GLN A 242 -11.64 10.81 15.84
C GLN A 242 -11.94 12.13 15.10
N ARG A 243 -12.30 13.16 15.88
CA ARG A 243 -12.66 14.49 15.41
C ARG A 243 -11.48 15.20 14.74
N THR A 244 -11.76 16.34 14.10
CA THR A 244 -10.69 17.22 13.64
C THR A 244 -9.95 17.82 14.82
N ALA A 245 -8.67 17.50 14.97
CA ALA A 245 -7.79 18.12 15.96
C ALA A 245 -6.92 19.19 15.29
N GLY A 246 -6.42 20.17 16.04
CA GLY A 246 -5.40 21.13 15.59
C GLY A 246 -4.02 20.45 15.41
N PRO A 247 -2.89 21.19 15.59
CA PRO A 247 -1.58 20.55 15.68
C PRO A 247 -1.62 19.42 16.73
N THR A 248 -1.21 18.22 16.33
CA THR A 248 -1.36 17.00 17.15
C THR A 248 -0.07 16.18 17.12
N LEU A 249 0.34 15.68 18.29
CA LEU A 249 1.43 14.71 18.40
C LEU A 249 0.89 13.36 18.87
N LEU A 250 1.27 12.29 18.17
CA LEU A 250 1.03 10.90 18.59
C LEU A 250 2.36 10.22 18.88
N TRP A 251 2.41 9.39 19.91
CA TRP A 251 3.55 8.53 20.17
C TRP A 251 3.10 7.31 20.98
N VAL A 252 3.92 6.26 20.96
CA VAL A 252 3.66 5.04 21.74
C VAL A 252 4.69 4.94 22.85
N LYS A 253 4.21 4.81 24.09
CA LYS A 253 5.03 4.54 25.28
C LYS A 253 5.01 3.05 25.59
N ASP A 254 6.19 2.50 25.88
CA ASP A 254 6.43 1.10 26.26
C ASP A 254 5.79 0.07 25.30
N ASP A 255 5.68 0.40 24.01
CA ASP A 255 5.02 -0.40 22.95
C ASP A 255 3.58 -0.87 23.29
N ARG A 256 2.86 -0.12 24.13
CA ARG A 256 1.52 -0.55 24.59
C ARG A 256 0.52 0.57 24.83
N LEU A 257 1.02 1.77 25.12
CA LEU A 257 0.20 2.92 25.45
C LEU A 257 0.38 3.97 24.36
N THR A 258 -0.63 4.14 23.52
CA THR A 258 -0.66 5.25 22.56
C THR A 258 -1.11 6.51 23.28
N LEU A 259 -0.37 7.60 23.08
CA LEU A 259 -0.67 8.92 23.60
C LEU A 259 -0.94 9.89 22.45
N ARG A 260 -1.93 10.76 22.63
CA ARG A 260 -2.32 11.79 21.68
C ARG A 260 -2.43 13.14 22.36
N LEU A 261 -1.54 14.06 22.00
CA LEU A 261 -1.51 15.42 22.53
C LEU A 261 -2.13 16.40 21.52
N GLU A 262 -3.12 17.17 21.98
CA GLU A 262 -3.75 18.27 21.25
C GLU A 262 -3.61 19.58 22.04
N GLY A 263 -3.69 20.72 21.33
CA GLY A 263 -3.69 22.05 21.95
C GLY A 263 -2.31 22.69 22.15
N VAL A 264 -1.24 21.96 21.85
CA VAL A 264 0.13 22.48 21.80
C VAL A 264 0.50 22.73 20.34
N ASP A 265 0.61 24.00 19.94
CA ASP A 265 0.84 24.43 18.55
C ASP A 265 2.32 24.48 18.14
N VAL A 266 3.23 24.52 19.12
CA VAL A 266 4.68 24.50 18.87
C VAL A 266 5.21 23.07 18.91
N ARG A 267 5.71 22.57 17.78
CA ARG A 267 6.27 21.22 17.62
C ARG A 267 7.30 20.85 18.71
N GLU A 268 8.22 21.76 19.03
CA GLU A 268 9.24 21.50 20.05
C GLU A 268 8.66 21.44 21.48
N ARG A 269 7.61 22.21 21.78
CA ARG A 269 6.88 22.11 23.04
C ARG A 269 6.17 20.76 23.13
N ALA A 270 5.53 20.32 22.05
CA ALA A 270 4.90 19.00 21.99
C ALA A 270 5.93 17.87 22.19
N ARG A 271 7.11 17.99 21.57
CA ARG A 271 8.24 17.06 21.77
C ARG A 271 8.69 17.03 23.24
N ALA A 272 8.78 18.18 23.88
CA ALA A 272 9.19 18.28 25.29
C ALA A 272 8.14 17.63 26.23
N VAL A 273 6.85 17.82 25.96
CA VAL A 273 5.77 17.15 26.69
C VAL A 273 5.87 15.63 26.51
N ALA A 274 5.98 15.14 25.26
CA ALA A 274 6.14 13.72 24.99
C ALA A 274 7.36 13.13 25.69
N ARG A 275 8.53 13.79 25.60
CA ARG A 275 9.76 13.39 26.31
C ARG A 275 9.53 13.23 27.81
N SER A 276 8.78 14.14 28.43
CA SER A 276 8.52 14.10 29.86
C SER A 276 7.71 12.86 30.29
N THR A 277 6.94 12.25 29.38
CA THR A 277 6.22 10.99 29.64
C THR A 277 7.11 9.74 29.62
N LEU A 278 8.30 9.83 29.03
CA LEU A 278 9.24 8.71 28.89
C LEU A 278 10.22 8.61 30.07
N GLY A 279 10.40 9.70 30.82
CA GLY A 279 11.18 9.72 32.07
C GLY A 279 10.49 8.94 33.19
N ARG A 280 11.26 8.41 34.16
CA ARG A 280 10.78 7.43 35.16
C ARG A 280 9.57 7.91 35.97
N ALA A 281 8.63 6.98 36.18
CA ALA A 281 8.02 6.77 37.48
C ALA A 281 9.12 6.31 38.45
N GLY A 282 9.52 7.17 39.39
CA GLY A 282 10.54 6.83 40.40
C GLY A 282 11.50 7.96 40.78
N ASP A 283 11.00 9.19 40.93
CA ASP A 283 11.63 10.24 41.73
C ASP A 283 10.54 11.07 42.41
N ARG A 284 9.87 10.41 43.36
CA ARG A 284 9.28 10.93 44.61
C ARG A 284 8.53 9.83 45.33
#